data_AF-A0A7J3GY31-F1
#
_entry.id   AF-A0A7J3GY31-F1
#
_cell.length_a   1.000
_cell.length_b   1.000
_cell.length_c   1.000
_cell.angle_alpha   90.00
_cell.angle_beta   90.00
_cell.angle_gamma   90.00
#
_symmetry.space_group_name_H-M   'P 1'
#
loop_
_entity.id
_entity.type
_entity.pdbx_description
1 polymer ?
#
loop_
_entity_poly.entity_id
_entity_poly.type
_entity_poly.pdbx_seq_one_letter_code
_entity_poly.pdbx_strand_id
1 'polypeptide(L)'
;MSAEASEQQRRRRGPYLPREMRIKIYEDFLELRKQGLSYGQIIKEIKRRYNVTIDKSTCSRWCNRKHSPYNGIRIPALEFLKPSEDLAYLIGVEAGDGYVYKRRTSVSGYHLVVGLKVKDKEFAEFFANSIAKVLGREPQIPKRNEDGRWAIEVKCRTLYELLKKPIDIERIRPYVEHCEKCIAAFLRGFFDSEGCVLKNGIIVIYNTNYKLLEYVICLLKKIEMETTSEKPRLLRRAGTPFRDPRTGKMYRTKKDVYYVRVSKKSNQVFYIKVGFTIERKRKRLEEYLKRRGLLPNDSLTT
;
A
#
# COMPACT_ATOMS: atom_id res chain seq x y z
N MET A 1 40.51 -9.70 -22.07
CA MET A 1 40.27 -10.50 -20.84
C MET A 1 38.96 -11.24 -21.02
N SER A 2 39.04 -12.55 -21.30
CA SER A 2 37.99 -13.34 -21.94
C SER A 2 36.80 -13.68 -21.02
N ALA A 3 35.64 -13.94 -21.63
CA ALA A 3 34.41 -14.37 -20.97
C ALA A 3 34.60 -15.60 -20.05
N GLU A 4 35.64 -16.40 -20.30
CA GLU A 4 36.03 -17.56 -19.50
C GLU A 4 36.49 -17.19 -18.07
N ALA A 5 37.13 -16.03 -17.89
CA ALA A 5 37.52 -15.55 -16.56
C ALA A 5 36.29 -15.15 -15.72
N SER A 6 35.28 -14.56 -16.37
CA SER A 6 33.97 -14.25 -15.76
C SER A 6 33.19 -15.52 -15.40
N GLU A 7 33.30 -16.56 -16.22
CA GLU A 7 32.59 -17.82 -16.05
C GLU A 7 33.24 -18.72 -14.98
N GLN A 8 34.57 -18.76 -14.90
CA GLN A 8 35.30 -19.39 -13.80
C GLN A 8 35.06 -18.70 -12.46
N GLN A 9 34.92 -17.36 -12.45
CA GLN A 9 34.62 -16.60 -11.24
C GLN A 9 33.17 -16.78 -10.77
N ARG A 10 32.23 -17.05 -11.69
CA ARG A 10 30.86 -17.49 -11.38
C ARG A 10 30.79 -18.93 -10.86
N ARG A 11 31.59 -19.87 -11.39
CA ARG A 11 31.62 -21.27 -10.92
C ARG A 11 32.19 -21.44 -9.50
N ARG A 12 33.10 -20.55 -9.06
CA ARG A 12 33.66 -20.55 -7.69
C ARG A 12 32.70 -20.06 -6.61
N ARG A 13 31.69 -19.27 -6.97
CA ARG A 13 30.66 -18.79 -6.04
C ARG A 13 29.42 -19.65 -6.28
N GLY A 14 29.20 -20.64 -5.41
CA GLY A 14 27.99 -21.46 -5.43
C GLY A 14 26.71 -20.62 -5.56
N PRO A 15 25.58 -21.23 -5.95
CA PRO A 15 24.34 -20.51 -6.19
C PRO A 15 24.01 -19.59 -5.03
N TYR A 16 23.69 -18.33 -5.36
CA TYR A 16 23.39 -17.31 -4.36
C TYR A 16 22.20 -17.78 -3.52
N LEU A 17 22.37 -17.90 -2.20
CA LEU A 17 21.32 -18.35 -1.27
C LEU A 17 20.00 -17.61 -1.52
N PRO A 18 18.82 -18.26 -1.46
CA PRO A 18 17.54 -17.57 -1.58
C PRO A 18 17.44 -16.38 -0.62
N ARG A 19 16.82 -15.28 -1.06
CA ARG A 19 16.83 -14.02 -0.31
C ARG A 19 16.19 -14.18 1.07
N GLU A 20 15.03 -14.83 1.15
CA GLU A 20 14.33 -15.21 2.39
C GLU A 20 15.28 -15.89 3.38
N MET A 21 16.03 -16.88 2.90
CA MET A 21 17.03 -17.57 3.71
C MET A 21 18.16 -16.63 4.18
N ARG A 22 18.67 -15.74 3.33
CA ARG A 22 19.70 -14.77 3.74
C ARG A 22 19.20 -13.80 4.82
N ILE A 23 17.92 -13.41 4.77
CA ILE A 23 17.31 -12.53 5.78
C ILE A 23 17.17 -13.28 7.10
N LYS A 24 16.64 -14.51 7.06
CA LYS A 24 16.47 -15.33 8.26
C LYS A 24 17.81 -15.57 8.97
N ILE A 25 18.86 -15.87 8.21
CA ILE A 25 20.23 -16.01 8.71
C ILE A 25 20.74 -14.70 9.34
N TYR A 26 20.40 -13.55 8.76
CA TYR A 26 20.80 -12.24 9.29
C TYR A 26 20.06 -11.86 10.58
N GLU A 27 18.75 -12.14 10.70
CA GLU A 27 18.01 -11.91 11.94
C GLU A 27 18.51 -12.80 13.08
N ASP A 28 18.72 -14.09 12.79
CA ASP A 28 19.35 -15.01 13.74
C ASP A 28 20.75 -14.54 14.13
N PHE A 29 21.53 -14.03 13.17
CA PHE A 29 22.83 -13.42 13.46
C PHE A 29 22.70 -12.24 14.44
N LEU A 30 21.75 -11.33 14.22
CA LEU A 30 21.55 -10.18 15.10
C LEU A 30 21.12 -10.61 16.50
N GLU A 31 20.25 -11.60 16.61
CA GLU A 31 19.76 -12.10 17.89
C GLU A 31 20.88 -12.80 18.69
N LEU A 32 21.65 -13.67 18.03
CA LEU A 32 22.82 -14.31 18.65
C LEU A 32 23.89 -13.29 19.05
N ARG A 33 24.04 -12.17 18.31
CA ARG A 33 24.92 -11.07 18.73
C ARG A 33 24.41 -10.34 19.96
N LYS A 34 23.11 -10.10 20.09
CA LYS A 34 22.53 -9.51 21.31
C LYS A 34 22.75 -10.40 22.54
N GLN A 35 22.75 -11.71 22.34
CA GLN A 35 23.06 -12.70 23.38
C GLN A 35 24.57 -12.78 23.73
N GLY A 36 25.41 -11.93 23.13
CA GLY A 36 26.83 -11.81 23.47
C GLY A 36 27.74 -12.83 22.77
N LEU A 37 27.23 -13.63 21.83
CA LEU A 37 28.06 -14.64 21.16
C LEU A 37 29.13 -13.99 20.26
N SER A 38 30.31 -14.60 20.25
CA SER A 38 31.39 -14.26 19.32
C SER A 38 31.05 -14.68 17.89
N TYR A 39 31.71 -14.07 16.90
CA TYR A 39 31.49 -14.44 15.49
C TYR A 39 31.74 -15.93 15.21
N GLY A 40 32.71 -16.56 15.89
CA GLY A 40 32.99 -17.99 15.73
C GLY A 40 31.84 -18.87 16.21
N GLN A 41 31.26 -18.54 17.37
CA GLN A 41 30.10 -19.26 17.91
C GLN A 41 28.87 -19.09 17.01
N ILE A 42 28.64 -17.87 16.51
CA ILE A 42 27.51 -17.58 15.62
C ILE A 42 27.63 -18.32 14.29
N ILE A 43 28.82 -18.38 13.69
CA ILE A 43 29.05 -19.13 12.46
C ILE A 43 28.74 -20.62 12.66
N LYS A 44 29.16 -21.20 13.80
CA LYS A 44 28.84 -22.60 14.14
C LYS A 44 27.34 -22.81 14.29
N GLU A 45 26.65 -21.91 14.98
CA GLU A 45 25.21 -22.02 15.22
C GLU A 45 24.39 -21.85 13.93
N ILE A 46 24.76 -20.90 13.07
CA ILE A 46 24.13 -20.72 11.75
C ILE A 46 24.36 -21.93 10.85
N LYS A 47 25.57 -22.51 10.85
CA LYS A 47 25.86 -23.76 10.12
C LYS A 47 24.98 -24.91 10.63
N ARG A 48 24.79 -25.02 11.95
CA ARG A 48 23.93 -26.02 12.57
C ARG A 48 22.45 -25.85 12.17
N ARG A 49 21.94 -24.62 12.16
CA ARG A 49 20.52 -24.32 11.87
C ARG A 49 20.16 -24.40 10.39
N TYR A 50 21.04 -23.92 9.51
CA TYR A 50 20.70 -23.68 8.10
C TYR A 50 21.53 -24.50 7.12
N ASN A 51 22.50 -25.28 7.60
CA ASN A 51 23.53 -25.93 6.78
C ASN A 51 24.25 -24.95 5.83
N VAL A 52 24.38 -23.69 6.27
CA VAL A 52 25.03 -22.60 5.54
C VAL A 52 26.18 -22.08 6.38
N THR A 53 27.33 -21.87 5.76
CA THR A 53 28.47 -21.21 6.42
C THR A 53 28.56 -19.77 5.92
N ILE A 54 28.44 -18.81 6.84
CA ILE A 54 28.73 -17.41 6.56
C ILE A 54 30.18 -17.11 6.91
N ASP A 55 30.84 -16.27 6.12
CA ASP A 55 32.22 -15.90 6.36
C ASP A 55 32.32 -14.81 7.46
N LYS A 56 33.46 -14.76 8.17
CA LYS A 56 33.70 -13.77 9.23
C LYS A 56 33.60 -12.32 8.72
N SER A 57 33.92 -12.06 7.45
CA SER A 57 33.84 -10.71 6.89
C SER A 57 32.39 -10.27 6.67
N THR A 58 31.50 -11.20 6.30
CA THR A 58 30.04 -10.99 6.28
C THR A 58 29.50 -10.69 7.67
N CYS A 59 29.90 -11.46 8.69
CA CYS A 59 29.55 -11.17 10.09
C CYS A 59 29.96 -9.76 10.51
N SER A 60 31.20 -9.36 10.21
CA SER A 60 31.70 -8.01 10.51
C SER A 60 30.91 -6.93 9.77
N ARG A 61 30.62 -7.12 8.47
CA ARG A 61 29.83 -6.16 7.67
C ARG A 61 28.39 -6.03 8.17
N TRP A 62 27.78 -7.13 8.62
CA TRP A 62 26.44 -7.14 9.21
C TRP A 62 26.43 -6.45 10.58
N CYS A 63 27.38 -6.77 11.46
CA CYS A 63 27.51 -6.14 12.78
C CYS A 63 27.72 -4.62 12.67
N ASN A 64 28.55 -4.19 11.73
CA ASN A 64 28.84 -2.77 11.46
C ASN A 64 27.79 -2.10 10.57
N ARG A 65 26.68 -2.77 10.25
CA ARG A 65 25.60 -2.27 9.38
C ARG A 65 26.04 -1.80 7.99
N LYS A 66 27.23 -2.20 7.53
CA LYS A 66 27.77 -1.88 6.19
C LYS A 66 27.06 -2.64 5.08
N HIS A 67 26.60 -3.85 5.39
CA HIS A 67 25.79 -4.66 4.48
C HIS A 67 24.60 -5.25 5.20
N SER A 68 23.53 -5.45 4.44
CA SER A 68 22.32 -6.09 4.91
C SER A 68 21.72 -6.89 3.75
N PRO A 69 21.19 -8.11 3.97
CA PRO A 69 20.44 -8.84 2.94
C PRO A 69 19.11 -8.14 2.58
N TYR A 70 18.75 -7.13 3.38
CA TYR A 70 17.80 -6.11 3.04
C TYR A 70 18.44 -5.18 1.99
N ASN A 71 18.37 -5.54 0.71
CA ASN A 71 18.88 -4.76 -0.44
C ASN A 71 18.37 -3.30 -0.45
N GLY A 72 18.93 -2.38 0.35
CA GLY A 72 18.53 -0.96 0.38
C GLY A 72 17.03 -0.67 0.58
N ILE A 73 16.22 -1.70 0.83
CA ILE A 73 14.76 -1.70 0.91
C ILE A 73 14.48 -2.53 2.17
N ARG A 74 14.12 -1.81 3.24
CA ARG A 74 14.17 -2.27 4.64
C ARG A 74 13.20 -3.39 5.00
N ILE A 75 12.31 -3.82 4.11
CA ILE A 75 11.39 -4.95 4.37
C ILE A 75 11.58 -6.00 3.30
N PRO A 76 12.03 -7.22 3.66
CA PRO A 76 12.63 -8.09 2.69
C PRO A 76 11.76 -9.31 2.33
N ALA A 77 10.69 -9.55 3.11
CA ALA A 77 9.62 -10.48 2.83
C ALA A 77 8.34 -10.01 3.54
N LEU A 78 7.19 -10.60 3.20
CA LEU A 78 5.88 -10.24 3.79
C LEU A 78 5.84 -10.51 5.29
N GLU A 79 6.55 -11.53 5.77
CA GLU A 79 6.63 -11.90 7.20
C GLU A 79 7.23 -10.81 8.10
N PHE A 80 8.04 -9.92 7.54
CA PHE A 80 8.63 -8.78 8.25
C PHE A 80 7.82 -7.50 8.14
N LEU A 81 6.77 -7.51 7.32
CA LEU A 81 5.88 -6.38 7.18
C LEU A 81 4.97 -6.34 8.41
N LYS A 82 5.07 -5.28 9.21
CA LYS A 82 4.22 -5.10 10.39
C LYS A 82 2.94 -4.35 10.00
N PRO A 83 1.76 -4.77 10.51
CA PRO A 83 0.56 -3.96 10.40
C PRO A 83 0.77 -2.56 10.95
N SER A 84 0.26 -1.56 10.24
CA SER A 84 0.27 -0.16 10.65
C SER A 84 -0.83 0.60 9.91
N GLU A 85 -1.24 1.75 10.45
CA GLU A 85 -2.21 2.63 9.78
C GLU A 85 -1.72 3.04 8.38
N ASP A 86 -0.44 3.40 8.25
CA ASP A 86 0.15 3.74 6.95
C ASP A 86 0.11 2.57 5.97
N LEU A 87 0.41 1.34 6.41
CA LEU A 87 0.31 0.18 5.52
C LEU A 87 -1.13 -0.10 5.10
N ALA A 88 -2.08 -0.06 6.04
CA ALA A 88 -3.48 -0.26 5.74
C ALA A 88 -4.01 0.80 4.77
N TYR A 89 -3.60 2.07 4.95
CA TYR A 89 -3.88 3.15 4.02
C TYR A 89 -3.35 2.84 2.60
N LEU A 90 -2.10 2.41 2.47
CA LEU A 90 -1.52 2.06 1.16
C LEU A 90 -2.29 0.93 0.47
N ILE A 91 -2.72 -0.09 1.23
CA ILE A 91 -3.56 -1.18 0.70
C ILE A 91 -4.90 -0.62 0.20
N GLY A 92 -5.51 0.31 0.95
CA GLY A 92 -6.75 0.98 0.55
C GLY A 92 -6.60 1.77 -0.75
N VAL A 93 -5.50 2.52 -0.90
CA VAL A 93 -5.19 3.27 -2.13
C VAL A 93 -4.96 2.33 -3.31
N GLU A 94 -4.19 1.24 -3.14
CA GLU A 94 -3.99 0.25 -4.21
C GLU A 94 -5.30 -0.41 -4.67
N ALA A 95 -6.23 -0.59 -3.73
CA ALA A 95 -7.55 -1.15 -4.03
C ALA A 95 -8.41 -0.27 -4.93
N GLY A 96 -8.08 1.02 -5.06
CA GLY A 96 -8.64 1.92 -6.06
C GLY A 96 -7.59 2.37 -7.09
N ASP A 97 -7.03 3.57 -6.87
CA ASP A 97 -6.21 4.30 -7.86
C ASP A 97 -4.75 3.87 -7.94
N GLY A 98 -4.24 3.17 -6.93
CA GLY A 98 -2.86 2.68 -6.93
C GLY A 98 -2.63 1.63 -8.01
N TYR A 99 -1.37 1.51 -8.44
CA TYR A 99 -0.97 0.51 -9.42
C TYR A 99 0.37 -0.11 -9.07
N VAL A 100 0.50 -1.37 -9.45
CA VAL A 100 1.77 -2.11 -9.42
C VAL A 100 2.16 -2.58 -10.80
N TYR A 101 3.46 -2.58 -11.09
CA TYR A 101 3.95 -3.14 -12.35
C TYR A 101 5.36 -3.70 -12.23
N LYS A 102 5.70 -4.57 -13.18
CA LYS A 102 7.00 -5.22 -13.29
C LYS A 102 7.67 -4.75 -14.57
N ARG A 103 8.83 -4.08 -14.46
CA ARG A 103 9.60 -3.57 -15.60
C ARG A 103 10.91 -4.33 -15.77
N ARG A 104 11.15 -4.89 -16.95
CA ARG A 104 12.41 -5.57 -17.29
C ARG A 104 13.55 -4.54 -17.34
N THR A 105 14.74 -4.94 -16.90
CA THR A 105 15.95 -4.11 -16.98
C THR A 105 17.03 -4.83 -17.77
N SER A 106 17.91 -4.06 -18.42
CA SER A 106 19.03 -4.58 -19.22
C SER A 106 20.14 -5.21 -18.36
N VAL A 107 20.27 -4.81 -17.10
CA VAL A 107 21.42 -5.19 -16.25
C VAL A 107 21.04 -6.17 -15.12
N SER A 108 19.80 -6.11 -14.60
CA SER A 108 19.36 -6.98 -13.49
C SER A 108 17.85 -7.25 -13.52
N GLY A 109 17.47 -8.45 -13.98
CA GLY A 109 16.11 -8.99 -13.88
C GLY A 109 14.97 -7.98 -14.08
N TYR A 110 14.15 -7.79 -13.04
CA TYR A 110 12.98 -6.92 -13.07
C TYR A 110 12.93 -5.93 -11.90
N HIS A 111 12.53 -4.70 -12.18
CA HIS A 111 12.06 -3.73 -11.20
C HIS A 111 10.58 -3.99 -10.88
N LEU A 112 10.28 -4.13 -9.60
CA LEU A 112 8.91 -4.26 -9.09
C LEU A 112 8.53 -2.93 -8.46
N VAL A 113 7.55 -2.27 -9.07
CA VAL A 113 7.16 -0.89 -8.77
C VAL A 113 5.75 -0.86 -8.21
N VAL A 114 5.57 -0.03 -7.20
CA VAL A 114 4.28 0.40 -6.66
C VAL A 114 4.18 1.90 -6.90
N GLY A 115 3.04 2.39 -7.37
CA GLY A 115 2.89 3.80 -7.69
C GLY A 115 1.46 4.31 -7.58
N LEU A 116 1.37 5.63 -7.58
CA LEU A 116 0.13 6.38 -7.59
C LEU A 116 0.28 7.55 -8.56
N LYS A 117 -0.78 7.86 -9.32
CA LYS A 117 -0.82 8.98 -10.26
C LYS A 117 -2.18 9.68 -10.20
N VAL A 118 -2.24 10.84 -9.56
CA VAL A 118 -3.50 11.50 -9.15
C VAL A 118 -3.47 13.01 -9.40
N LYS A 119 -4.64 13.67 -9.39
CA LYS A 119 -4.74 15.12 -9.59
C LYS A 119 -4.47 15.92 -8.32
N ASP A 120 -4.94 15.41 -7.19
CA ASP A 120 -4.87 16.04 -5.88
C ASP A 120 -3.46 15.82 -5.31
N LYS A 121 -2.71 16.90 -5.03
CA LYS A 121 -1.29 16.85 -4.64
C LYS A 121 -1.13 16.26 -3.24
N GLU A 122 -1.99 16.68 -2.33
CA GLU A 122 -2.04 16.23 -0.94
C GLU A 122 -2.26 14.73 -0.84
N PHE A 123 -2.99 14.14 -1.79
CA PHE A 123 -3.18 12.69 -1.87
C PHE A 123 -1.88 11.98 -2.24
N ALA A 124 -1.16 12.48 -3.25
CA ALA A 124 0.13 11.95 -3.65
C ALA A 124 1.19 12.09 -2.54
N GLU A 125 1.20 13.23 -1.84
CA GLU A 125 2.13 13.50 -0.73
C GLU A 125 1.84 12.61 0.48
N PHE A 126 0.57 12.43 0.86
CA PHE A 126 0.21 11.51 1.95
C PHE A 126 0.60 10.07 1.62
N PHE A 127 0.30 9.61 0.39
CA PHE A 127 0.74 8.30 -0.07
C PHE A 127 2.27 8.15 -0.03
N ALA A 128 3.01 9.18 -0.45
CA ALA A 128 4.46 9.18 -0.37
C ALA A 128 4.97 9.02 1.07
N ASN A 129 4.40 9.78 1.99
CA ASN A 129 4.72 9.74 3.42
C ASN A 129 4.40 8.38 4.03
N SER A 130 3.25 7.79 3.70
CA SER A 130 2.87 6.46 4.18
C SER A 130 3.82 5.38 3.67
N ILE A 131 4.23 5.41 2.38
CA ILE A 131 5.28 4.50 1.89
C ILE A 131 6.58 4.71 2.65
N ALA A 132 6.97 5.96 2.88
CA ALA A 132 8.20 6.30 3.57
C ALA A 132 8.25 5.70 4.98
N LYS A 133 7.18 5.87 5.76
CA LYS A 133 7.05 5.31 7.11
C LYS A 133 7.06 3.79 7.10
N VAL A 134 6.28 3.15 6.21
CA VAL A 134 6.25 1.69 6.08
C VAL A 134 7.63 1.14 5.74
N LEU A 135 8.34 1.77 4.81
CA LEU A 135 9.69 1.36 4.42
C LEU A 135 10.79 1.88 5.35
N GLY A 136 10.44 2.66 6.38
CA GLY A 136 11.36 3.35 7.26
C GLY A 136 12.39 4.19 6.50
N ARG A 137 11.99 5.11 5.63
CA ARG A 137 12.91 5.99 4.89
C ARG A 137 12.31 7.38 4.72
N GLU A 138 13.09 8.30 4.18
CA GLU A 138 12.58 9.63 3.84
C GLU A 138 11.56 9.57 2.68
N PRO A 139 10.52 10.42 2.73
CA PRO A 139 9.49 10.46 1.69
C PRO A 139 10.07 10.98 0.38
N GLN A 140 9.64 10.35 -0.71
CA GLN A 140 9.95 10.87 -2.04
C GLN A 140 8.98 12.00 -2.38
N ILE A 141 9.49 13.08 -2.94
CA ILE A 141 8.65 14.20 -3.40
C ILE A 141 7.88 13.75 -4.64
N PRO A 142 6.54 13.77 -4.65
CA PRO A 142 5.76 13.49 -5.84
C PRO A 142 6.13 14.44 -6.99
N LYS A 143 6.24 13.91 -8.20
CA LYS A 143 6.59 14.70 -9.39
C LYS A 143 5.34 15.01 -10.20
N ARG A 144 5.24 16.24 -10.70
CA ARG A 144 4.18 16.62 -11.60
C ARG A 144 4.53 16.16 -13.02
N ASN A 145 3.64 15.37 -13.62
CA ASN A 145 3.77 14.91 -15.00
C ASN A 145 3.21 15.95 -15.99
N GLU A 146 3.55 15.78 -17.26
CA GLU A 146 3.05 16.60 -18.38
C GLU A 146 1.52 16.64 -18.48
N ASP A 147 0.84 15.56 -18.09
CA ASP A 147 -0.63 15.49 -18.06
C ASP A 147 -1.25 16.20 -16.84
N GLY A 148 -0.45 16.97 -16.09
CA GLY A 148 -0.86 17.79 -14.95
C GLY A 148 -1.10 17.01 -13.66
N ARG A 149 -0.91 15.69 -13.65
CA ARG A 149 -1.10 14.82 -12.47
C ARG A 149 0.20 14.67 -11.68
N TRP A 150 0.08 14.52 -10.37
CA TRP A 150 1.16 14.16 -9.47
C TRP A 150 1.37 12.65 -9.46
N ALA A 151 2.61 12.22 -9.65
CA ALA A 151 3.00 10.83 -9.70
C ALA A 151 4.13 10.53 -8.71
N ILE A 152 4.04 9.35 -8.12
CA ILE A 152 5.07 8.78 -7.27
C ILE A 152 5.19 7.29 -7.57
N GLU A 153 6.43 6.82 -7.68
CA GLU A 153 6.74 5.42 -7.96
C GLU A 153 7.89 4.96 -7.07
N VAL A 154 7.67 3.83 -6.39
CA VAL A 154 8.62 3.24 -5.47
C VAL A 154 8.94 1.82 -5.89
N LYS A 155 10.24 1.53 -5.98
CA LYS A 155 10.73 0.16 -6.18
C LYS A 155 10.68 -0.58 -4.86
N CYS A 156 9.76 -1.53 -4.73
CA CYS A 156 9.67 -2.39 -3.55
C CYS A 156 9.04 -3.74 -3.92
N ARG A 157 9.85 -4.81 -3.87
CA ARG A 157 9.37 -6.17 -4.11
C ARG A 157 8.30 -6.59 -3.11
N THR A 158 8.51 -6.32 -1.82
CA THR A 158 7.61 -6.77 -0.76
C THR A 158 6.24 -6.12 -0.88
N LEU A 159 6.19 -4.80 -1.09
CA LEU A 159 4.93 -4.10 -1.34
C LEU A 159 4.30 -4.57 -2.65
N TYR A 160 5.07 -4.76 -3.72
CA TYR A 160 4.55 -5.32 -4.96
C TYR A 160 3.88 -6.69 -4.73
N GLU A 161 4.51 -7.60 -4.00
CA GLU A 161 3.92 -8.93 -3.75
C GLU A 161 2.64 -8.85 -2.93
N LEU A 162 2.56 -7.94 -1.95
CA LEU A 162 1.33 -7.69 -1.17
C LEU A 162 0.22 -7.04 -1.99
N LEU A 163 0.58 -6.13 -2.90
CA LEU A 163 -0.33 -5.22 -3.58
C LEU A 163 -0.68 -5.66 -5.01
N LYS A 164 -0.02 -6.70 -5.54
CA LYS A 164 -0.31 -7.21 -6.88
C LYS A 164 -1.77 -7.58 -7.05
N LYS A 165 -2.33 -7.13 -8.17
CA LYS A 165 -3.73 -7.35 -8.55
C LYS A 165 -3.91 -8.75 -9.19
N PRO A 166 -5.07 -9.40 -9.02
CA PRO A 166 -6.22 -8.95 -8.22
C PRO A 166 -5.90 -8.93 -6.72
N ILE A 167 -6.49 -7.97 -5.99
CA ILE A 167 -6.32 -7.92 -4.55
C ILE A 167 -6.94 -9.15 -3.92
N ASP A 168 -6.11 -9.86 -3.18
CA ASP A 168 -6.50 -11.00 -2.35
C ASP A 168 -6.87 -10.49 -0.95
N ILE A 169 -8.16 -10.58 -0.62
CA ILE A 169 -8.72 -10.13 0.66
C ILE A 169 -8.06 -10.86 1.82
N GLU A 170 -7.85 -12.18 1.72
CA GLU A 170 -7.26 -12.96 2.81
C GLU A 170 -5.80 -12.58 3.05
N ARG A 171 -5.07 -12.27 1.97
CA ARG A 171 -3.68 -11.80 2.08
C ARG A 171 -3.58 -10.44 2.77
N ILE A 172 -4.52 -9.53 2.54
CA ILE A 172 -4.47 -8.18 3.14
C ILE A 172 -5.15 -8.10 4.52
N ARG A 173 -6.04 -9.05 4.84
CA ARG A 173 -6.84 -9.06 6.07
C ARG A 173 -6.00 -8.87 7.34
N PRO A 174 -4.83 -9.53 7.54
CA PRO A 174 -4.02 -9.35 8.75
C PRO A 174 -3.48 -7.93 8.94
N TYR A 175 -3.34 -7.15 7.86
CA TYR A 175 -2.85 -5.78 7.91
C TYR A 175 -3.99 -4.77 8.06
N VAL A 176 -5.13 -5.04 7.40
CA VAL A 176 -6.30 -4.14 7.40
C VAL A 176 -7.11 -4.28 8.68
N GLU A 177 -7.36 -5.51 9.12
CA GLU A 177 -8.19 -5.79 10.31
C GLU A 177 -7.39 -5.85 11.61
N HIS A 178 -6.12 -5.44 11.61
CA HIS A 178 -5.26 -5.53 12.78
C HIS A 178 -5.81 -4.78 14.00
N CYS A 179 -6.39 -3.60 13.78
CA CYS A 179 -7.08 -2.81 14.80
C CYS A 179 -8.04 -1.82 14.12
N GLU A 180 -8.93 -1.19 14.89
CA GLU A 180 -9.89 -0.19 14.39
C GLU A 180 -9.22 0.94 13.60
N LYS A 181 -8.05 1.41 14.04
CA LYS A 181 -7.29 2.46 13.32
C LYS A 181 -6.78 1.98 11.96
N CYS A 182 -6.35 0.73 11.85
CA CYS A 182 -5.95 0.14 10.55
C CYS A 182 -7.15 0.02 9.61
N ILE A 183 -8.31 -0.39 10.13
CA ILE A 183 -9.56 -0.44 9.35
C ILE A 183 -9.89 0.97 8.84
N ALA A 184 -9.88 1.97 9.72
CA ALA A 184 -10.15 3.35 9.37
C ALA A 184 -9.16 3.90 8.33
N ALA A 185 -7.88 3.57 8.46
CA ALA A 185 -6.85 4.00 7.51
C ALA A 185 -7.00 3.34 6.13
N PHE A 186 -7.31 2.03 6.07
CA PHE A 186 -7.66 1.36 4.82
C PHE A 186 -8.87 2.01 4.15
N LEU A 187 -9.93 2.26 4.92
CA LEU A 187 -11.12 2.94 4.41
C LEU A 187 -10.76 4.34 3.90
N ARG A 188 -9.96 5.12 4.63
CA ARG A 188 -9.52 6.46 4.18
C ARG A 188 -8.84 6.38 2.82
N GLY A 189 -7.87 5.48 2.65
CA GLY A 189 -7.17 5.30 1.38
C GLY A 189 -8.10 4.90 0.24
N PHE A 190 -9.03 3.98 0.51
CA PHE A 190 -10.00 3.53 -0.49
C PHE A 190 -11.03 4.62 -0.86
N PHE A 191 -11.50 5.40 0.11
CA PHE A 191 -12.41 6.53 -0.11
C PHE A 191 -11.70 7.73 -0.77
N ASP A 192 -10.41 7.94 -0.52
CA ASP A 192 -9.61 8.89 -1.29
C ASP A 192 -9.50 8.50 -2.77
N SER A 193 -9.41 7.20 -3.08
CA SER A 193 -9.43 6.73 -4.46
C SER A 193 -10.84 6.74 -5.08
N GLU A 194 -11.77 5.95 -4.55
CA GLU A 194 -13.05 5.63 -5.19
C GLU A 194 -14.22 6.49 -4.70
N GLY A 195 -14.02 7.21 -3.59
CA GLY A 195 -15.07 7.92 -2.88
C GLY A 195 -15.47 9.24 -3.54
N CYS A 196 -16.75 9.57 -3.42
CA CYS A 196 -17.32 10.84 -3.78
C CYS A 196 -18.20 11.35 -2.64
N VAL A 197 -18.12 12.65 -2.37
CA VAL A 197 -19.03 13.35 -1.47
C VAL A 197 -19.93 14.24 -2.31
N LEU A 198 -21.24 14.04 -2.22
CA LEU A 198 -22.24 14.88 -2.87
C LEU A 198 -22.60 16.09 -2.00
N LYS A 199 -23.12 17.16 -2.60
CA LYS A 199 -23.52 18.39 -1.90
C LYS A 199 -24.55 18.15 -0.78
N ASN A 200 -25.35 17.10 -0.89
CA ASN A 200 -26.36 16.73 0.10
C ASN A 200 -25.83 15.78 1.20
N GLY A 201 -24.51 15.62 1.31
CA GLY A 201 -23.84 14.81 2.32
C GLY A 201 -23.80 13.31 2.03
N ILE A 202 -24.26 12.85 0.87
CA ILE A 202 -24.11 11.43 0.51
C ILE A 202 -22.63 11.15 0.23
N ILE A 203 -22.06 10.21 1.00
CA ILE A 203 -20.75 9.62 0.72
C ILE A 203 -20.99 8.30 -0.03
N VAL A 204 -20.40 8.17 -1.21
CA VAL A 204 -20.59 7.03 -2.10
C VAL A 204 -19.27 6.59 -2.71
N ILE A 205 -19.07 5.29 -2.83
CA ILE A 205 -17.95 4.67 -3.55
C ILE A 205 -18.50 3.87 -4.72
N TYR A 206 -17.73 3.81 -5.81
CA TYR A 206 -18.04 3.04 -7.00
C TYR A 206 -16.90 2.07 -7.27
N ASN A 207 -17.18 0.83 -7.67
CA ASN A 207 -16.12 -0.09 -8.09
C ASN A 207 -16.68 -1.20 -8.98
N THR A 208 -15.82 -1.82 -9.79
CA THR A 208 -16.18 -3.00 -10.59
C THR A 208 -15.96 -4.31 -9.81
N ASN A 209 -15.18 -4.28 -8.73
CA ASN A 209 -14.93 -5.44 -7.88
C ASN A 209 -16.01 -5.56 -6.79
N TYR A 210 -17.02 -6.39 -7.04
CA TYR A 210 -18.12 -6.63 -6.12
C TYR A 210 -17.65 -7.18 -4.76
N LYS A 211 -16.74 -8.17 -4.74
CA LYS A 211 -16.22 -8.78 -3.49
C LYS A 211 -15.46 -7.77 -2.63
N LEU A 212 -14.71 -6.86 -3.26
CA LEU A 212 -14.04 -5.77 -2.54
C LEU A 212 -15.05 -4.81 -1.88
N LEU A 213 -16.15 -4.50 -2.56
CA LEU A 213 -17.19 -3.65 -1.98
C LEU A 213 -17.95 -4.36 -0.85
N GLU A 214 -18.19 -5.67 -0.93
CA GLU A 214 -18.71 -6.45 0.20
C GLU A 214 -17.77 -6.38 1.41
N TYR A 215 -16.46 -6.56 1.18
CA TYR A 215 -15.46 -6.42 2.22
C TYR A 215 -15.47 -5.02 2.86
N VAL A 216 -15.59 -3.96 2.05
CA VAL A 216 -15.71 -2.58 2.55
C VAL A 216 -16.97 -2.37 3.40
N ILE A 217 -18.11 -2.97 3.03
CA ILE A 217 -19.32 -2.93 3.87
C ILE A 217 -19.06 -3.59 5.23
N CYS A 218 -18.40 -4.76 5.25
CA CYS A 218 -18.04 -5.45 6.49
C CYS A 218 -17.12 -4.59 7.36
N LEU A 219 -16.11 -3.93 6.77
CA LEU A 219 -15.20 -3.05 7.50
C LEU A 219 -15.90 -1.81 8.07
N LEU A 220 -16.81 -1.19 7.32
CA LEU A 220 -17.62 -0.07 7.81
C LEU A 220 -18.46 -0.49 9.02
N LYS A 221 -19.12 -1.65 8.96
CA LYS A 221 -19.89 -2.20 10.09
C LYS A 221 -19.01 -2.42 11.34
N LYS A 222 -17.77 -2.92 11.18
CA LYS A 222 -16.82 -3.14 12.27
C LYS A 222 -16.42 -1.88 13.04
N ILE A 223 -16.55 -0.70 12.42
CA ILE A 223 -16.23 0.60 13.04
C ILE A 223 -17.49 1.45 13.28
N GLU A 224 -18.64 0.78 13.43
CA GLU A 224 -19.94 1.38 13.79
C GLU A 224 -20.49 2.34 12.73
N MET A 225 -20.19 2.06 11.46
CA MET A 225 -20.76 2.81 10.33
C MET A 225 -21.77 1.97 9.57
N GLU A 226 -22.91 2.59 9.29
CA GLU A 226 -23.98 1.98 8.51
C GLU A 226 -23.83 2.32 7.03
N THR A 227 -24.28 1.39 6.19
CA THR A 227 -24.47 1.63 4.75
C THR A 227 -25.95 1.56 4.44
N THR A 228 -26.37 2.16 3.33
CA THR A 228 -27.80 2.13 2.91
C THR A 228 -28.25 0.77 2.38
N SER A 229 -27.34 -0.20 2.26
CA SER A 229 -27.63 -1.57 1.85
C SER A 229 -26.54 -2.51 2.32
N GLU A 230 -26.93 -3.73 2.69
CA GLU A 230 -26.02 -4.76 3.18
C GLU A 230 -25.10 -5.34 2.10
N LYS A 231 -25.44 -5.11 0.83
CA LYS A 231 -24.69 -5.57 -0.33
C LYS A 231 -24.44 -4.42 -1.31
N PRO A 232 -23.38 -4.50 -2.14
CA PRO A 232 -23.15 -3.55 -3.21
C PRO A 232 -24.32 -3.53 -4.20
N ARG A 233 -24.76 -2.33 -4.59
CA ARG A 233 -25.85 -2.18 -5.55
C ARG A 233 -25.31 -1.98 -6.96
N LEU A 234 -25.96 -2.57 -7.95
CA LEU A 234 -25.59 -2.40 -9.35
C LEU A 234 -25.94 -0.98 -9.82
N LEU A 235 -24.93 -0.24 -10.30
CA LEU A 235 -25.12 1.06 -10.94
C LEU A 235 -25.35 0.90 -12.45
N ARG A 236 -24.52 0.09 -13.10
CA ARG A 236 -24.49 -0.04 -14.56
C ARG A 236 -24.02 -1.44 -14.95
N ARG A 237 -24.74 -2.07 -15.88
CA ARG A 237 -24.36 -3.39 -16.43
C ARG A 237 -23.23 -3.27 -17.44
N ALA A 238 -22.44 -4.33 -17.60
CA ALA A 238 -21.56 -4.53 -18.74
C ALA A 238 -22.37 -4.44 -20.05
N GLY A 239 -21.76 -3.92 -21.11
CA GLY A 239 -22.39 -3.69 -22.41
C GLY A 239 -23.21 -2.40 -22.51
N THR A 240 -23.46 -1.69 -21.41
CA THR A 240 -24.21 -0.43 -21.41
C THR A 240 -23.46 0.63 -22.23
N PRO A 241 -24.09 1.20 -23.28
CA PRO A 241 -23.47 2.26 -24.06
C PRO A 241 -23.36 3.55 -23.25
N PHE A 242 -22.27 4.29 -23.44
CA PHE A 242 -22.09 5.63 -22.91
C PHE A 242 -21.31 6.50 -23.88
N ARG A 243 -21.61 7.80 -23.87
CA ARG A 243 -20.94 8.79 -24.70
C ARG A 243 -19.81 9.44 -23.91
N ASP A 244 -18.60 9.49 -24.47
CA ASP A 244 -17.52 10.28 -23.90
C ASP A 244 -17.87 11.78 -24.07
N PRO A 245 -18.03 12.54 -22.97
CA PRO A 245 -18.42 13.94 -23.05
C PRO A 245 -17.36 14.82 -23.74
N ARG A 246 -16.10 14.36 -23.80
CA ARG A 246 -14.98 15.14 -24.34
C ARG A 246 -14.79 14.94 -25.84
N THR A 247 -15.00 13.73 -26.33
CA THR A 247 -14.77 13.35 -27.74
C THR A 247 -16.06 13.06 -28.50
N GLY A 248 -17.19 12.94 -27.80
CA GLY A 248 -18.47 12.55 -28.37
C GLY A 248 -18.57 11.08 -28.79
N LYS A 249 -17.48 10.30 -28.70
CA LYS A 249 -17.40 8.90 -29.13
C LYS A 249 -18.25 8.00 -28.23
N MET A 250 -18.88 6.99 -28.84
CA MET A 250 -19.67 5.97 -28.14
C MET A 250 -18.77 4.82 -27.70
N TYR A 251 -18.86 4.48 -26.43
CA TYR A 251 -18.18 3.33 -25.83
C TYR A 251 -19.20 2.43 -25.14
N ARG A 252 -18.82 1.19 -24.88
CA ARG A 252 -19.60 0.25 -24.04
C ARG A 252 -18.81 -0.09 -22.79
N THR A 253 -19.51 -0.19 -21.66
CA THR A 253 -18.89 -0.68 -20.43
C THR A 253 -18.44 -2.12 -20.60
N LYS A 254 -17.23 -2.44 -20.14
CA LYS A 254 -16.70 -3.81 -20.23
C LYS A 254 -17.08 -4.67 -19.02
N LYS A 255 -17.46 -4.05 -17.91
CA LYS A 255 -17.77 -4.70 -16.64
C LYS A 255 -18.98 -4.03 -16.00
N ASP A 256 -19.62 -4.77 -15.11
CA ASP A 256 -20.59 -4.21 -14.18
C ASP A 256 -19.89 -3.20 -13.25
N VAL A 257 -20.59 -2.10 -12.96
CA VAL A 257 -20.17 -1.11 -11.98
C VAL A 257 -21.16 -1.14 -10.84
N TYR A 258 -20.65 -1.30 -9.64
CA TYR A 258 -21.44 -1.32 -8.41
C TYR A 258 -21.13 -0.10 -7.56
N TYR A 259 -21.98 0.16 -6.57
CA TYR A 259 -21.79 1.24 -5.62
C TYR A 259 -22.22 0.86 -4.21
N VAL A 260 -21.63 1.54 -3.24
CA VAL A 260 -22.01 1.49 -1.83
C VAL A 260 -22.15 2.92 -1.33
N ARG A 261 -23.25 3.21 -0.61
CA ARG A 261 -23.49 4.51 0.03
C ARG A 261 -23.39 4.34 1.54
N VAL A 262 -22.62 5.20 2.18
CA VAL A 262 -22.59 5.33 3.63
C VAL A 262 -23.87 6.03 4.07
N SER A 263 -24.48 5.55 5.15
CA SER A 263 -25.63 6.18 5.78
C SER A 263 -25.26 7.59 6.23
N LYS A 264 -26.14 8.58 5.98
CA LYS A 264 -25.90 9.95 6.42
C LYS A 264 -25.79 10.08 7.94
N LYS A 265 -26.40 9.15 8.69
CA LYS A 265 -26.28 9.06 10.15
C LYS A 265 -24.82 8.83 10.57
N SER A 266 -24.06 8.11 9.75
CA SER A 266 -22.65 7.83 9.99
C SER A 266 -21.71 8.93 9.47
N ASN A 267 -22.20 10.06 8.92
CA ASN A 267 -21.32 11.09 8.36
C ASN A 267 -20.38 11.72 9.40
N GLN A 268 -20.87 11.97 10.62
CA GLN A 268 -20.05 12.54 11.69
C GLN A 268 -18.99 11.53 12.17
N VAL A 269 -19.40 10.28 12.38
CA VAL A 269 -18.48 9.18 12.72
C VAL A 269 -17.46 8.96 11.61
N PHE A 270 -17.88 9.00 10.35
CA PHE A 270 -17.01 8.91 9.18
C PHE A 270 -15.98 10.04 9.20
N TYR A 271 -16.41 11.28 9.39
CA TYR A 271 -15.52 12.43 9.43
C TYR A 271 -14.44 12.30 10.52
N ILE A 272 -14.82 11.84 11.72
CA ILE A 272 -13.91 11.70 12.87
C ILE A 272 -12.97 10.50 12.72
N LYS A 273 -13.50 9.31 12.43
CA LYS A 273 -12.72 8.05 12.41
C LYS A 273 -11.97 7.87 11.09
N VAL A 274 -12.65 8.04 9.96
CA VAL A 274 -12.11 7.75 8.61
C VAL A 274 -11.61 9.02 7.95
N GLY A 275 -12.46 10.01 7.69
CA GLY A 275 -12.09 11.27 7.06
C GLY A 275 -11.62 11.13 5.61
N PHE A 276 -11.15 12.24 5.05
CA PHE A 276 -10.53 12.29 3.73
C PHE A 276 -9.18 12.98 3.81
N THR A 277 -8.22 12.48 3.04
CA THR A 277 -6.96 13.19 2.80
C THR A 277 -7.17 14.28 1.77
N ILE A 278 -7.93 13.97 0.72
CA ILE A 278 -8.20 14.90 -0.38
C ILE A 278 -9.02 16.08 0.14
N GLU A 279 -8.45 17.28 0.02
CA GLU A 279 -8.97 18.48 0.66
C GLU A 279 -10.35 18.85 0.13
N ARG A 280 -10.55 18.76 -1.20
CA ARG A 280 -11.86 19.04 -1.82
C ARG A 280 -12.97 18.10 -1.35
N LYS A 281 -12.65 16.83 -1.01
CA LYS A 281 -13.63 15.86 -0.50
C LYS A 281 -13.93 16.16 0.97
N ARG A 282 -12.87 16.44 1.75
CA ARG A 282 -12.96 16.83 3.16
C ARG A 282 -13.83 18.07 3.35
N LYS A 283 -13.50 19.18 2.65
CA LYS A 283 -14.25 20.45 2.70
C LYS A 283 -15.73 20.27 2.38
N ARG A 284 -16.06 19.47 1.35
CA ARG A 284 -17.46 19.22 1.00
C ARG A 284 -18.24 18.46 2.09
N LEU A 285 -17.58 17.55 2.81
CA LEU A 285 -18.20 16.88 3.96
C LEU A 285 -18.34 17.83 5.14
N GLU A 286 -17.31 18.63 5.44
CA GLU A 286 -17.33 19.68 6.48
C GLU A 286 -18.48 20.67 6.26
N GLU A 287 -18.63 21.21 5.04
CA GLU A 287 -19.73 22.10 4.65
C GLU A 287 -21.12 21.48 4.88
N TYR A 288 -21.26 20.18 4.59
CA TYR A 288 -22.50 19.48 4.88
C TYR A 288 -22.76 19.37 6.39
N LEU A 289 -21.74 19.00 7.17
CA LEU A 289 -21.85 18.83 8.61
C LEU A 289 -22.14 20.17 9.32
N LYS A 290 -21.47 21.26 8.93
CA LYS A 290 -21.72 22.62 9.42
C LYS A 290 -23.16 23.07 9.17
N ARG A 291 -23.68 22.87 7.95
CA ARG A 291 -25.11 23.16 7.63
C ARG A 291 -26.12 22.33 8.41
N ARG A 292 -25.71 21.21 9.00
CA ARG A 292 -26.55 20.35 9.83
C ARG A 292 -26.34 20.59 11.34
N GLY A 293 -25.48 21.54 11.73
CA GLY A 293 -25.14 21.78 13.13
C GLY A 293 -24.34 20.64 13.78
N LEU A 294 -23.68 19.79 12.98
CA LEU A 294 -22.93 18.62 13.45
C LEU A 294 -21.43 18.87 13.61
N LEU A 295 -20.97 20.06 13.21
CA LEU A 295 -19.65 20.60 13.50
C LEU A 295 -19.81 22.05 13.96
N PRO A 296 -18.95 22.54 14.87
CA PRO A 296 -18.92 23.96 15.19
C PRO A 296 -18.76 24.78 13.91
N ASN A 297 -19.49 25.89 13.83
CA ASN A 297 -19.12 26.92 12.88
C ASN A 297 -17.84 27.55 13.44
N ASP A 298 -16.76 27.53 12.68
CA ASP A 298 -15.60 28.37 12.98
C ASP A 298 -16.07 29.82 12.79
N SER A 299 -16.66 30.39 13.82
CA SER A 299 -16.89 31.83 13.91
C SER A 299 -15.53 32.48 14.02
N LEU A 300 -15.09 33.04 12.88
CA LEU A 300 -14.23 34.21 12.74
C LEU A 300 -13.49 34.61 14.03
N THR A 301 -12.24 34.18 14.19
CA THR A 301 -11.27 35.02 14.90
C THR A 301 -10.98 36.22 14.02
N THR A 302 -11.72 37.31 14.30
CA THR A 302 -11.27 38.69 14.11
C THR A 302 -9.92 38.93 14.75
#